data_AF-A0A497U3X4-F1
#
_entry.id   AF-A0A497U3X4-F1
#
_cell.length_a   1.000
_cell.length_b   1.000
_cell.length_c   1.000
_cell.angle_alpha   90.00
_cell.angle_beta   90.00
_cell.angle_gamma   90.00
#
_symmetry.space_group_name_H-M   'P 1'
#
loop_
_entity.id
_entity.type
_entity.pdbx_description
1 polymer ?
#
loop_
_entity_poly.entity_id
_entity_poly.type
_entity_poly.pdbx_seq_one_letter_code
_entity_poly.pdbx_strand_id
1 'polypeptide(L)'
;MKAAHKEFGKFPQGAQTIILRALTIAAEGSKADIAKPMKGLGSGVIEVALAYRSDAYRTVYAVTLGEDIWVVHAFQKKSIKTPKKEIDLIRSRISQLKEQLR
;
A
#
# COMPACT_ATOMS: atom_id res chain seq x y z
N MET A 1 4.34 11.00 0.02
CA MET A 1 3.79 10.39 1.26
C MET A 1 2.52 11.08 1.76
N LYS A 2 2.47 12.42 1.91
CA LYS A 2 1.27 13.15 2.36
C LYS A 2 -0.03 12.77 1.63
N ALA A 3 0.02 12.62 0.30
CA ALA A 3 -1.14 12.22 -0.49
C ALA A 3 -1.65 10.81 -0.13
N ALA A 4 -0.75 9.84 0.09
CA ALA A 4 -1.15 8.48 0.46
C ALA A 4 -1.83 8.46 1.83
N HIS A 5 -1.29 9.20 2.80
CA HIS A 5 -1.90 9.34 4.12
C HIS A 5 -3.28 10.02 4.06
N LYS A 6 -3.42 11.09 3.26
CA LYS A 6 -4.71 11.75 3.04
C LYS A 6 -5.76 10.82 2.45
N GLU A 7 -5.42 10.03 1.44
CA GLU A 7 -6.36 9.07 0.84
C GLU A 7 -6.68 7.92 1.80
N PHE A 8 -5.70 7.43 2.55
CA PHE A 8 -5.91 6.41 3.57
C PHE A 8 -6.88 6.86 4.66
N GLY A 9 -6.79 8.12 5.11
CA GLY A 9 -7.69 8.71 6.10
C GLY A 9 -9.15 8.79 5.66
N LYS A 10 -9.45 8.65 4.36
CA LYS A 10 -10.83 8.58 3.85
C LYS A 10 -11.43 7.18 3.95
N PHE A 11 -10.64 6.15 4.26
CA PHE A 11 -11.17 4.80 4.43
C PHE A 11 -12.04 4.73 5.69
N PRO A 12 -13.04 3.83 5.75
CA PRO A 12 -13.80 3.60 6.98
C PRO A 12 -12.87 3.21 8.13
N GLN A 13 -13.17 3.66 9.36
CA GLN A 13 -12.30 3.44 10.53
C GLN A 13 -11.90 1.97 10.72
N GLY A 14 -12.85 1.04 10.60
CA GLY A 14 -12.54 -0.40 10.72
C GLY A 14 -11.59 -0.93 9.64
N ALA A 15 -11.66 -0.38 8.42
CA ALA A 15 -10.70 -0.72 7.37
C ALA A 15 -9.31 -0.15 7.67
N GLN A 16 -9.24 1.08 8.21
CA GLN A 16 -7.98 1.67 8.63
C GLN A 16 -7.30 0.81 9.72
N THR A 17 -8.05 0.39 10.75
CA THR A 17 -7.52 -0.46 11.82
C THR A 17 -6.93 -1.78 11.30
N ILE A 18 -7.65 -2.46 10.41
CA ILE A 18 -7.19 -3.74 9.84
C ILE A 18 -5.92 -3.54 8.99
N ILE A 19 -5.90 -2.49 8.17
CA ILE A 19 -4.75 -2.21 7.29
C ILE A 19 -3.54 -1.77 8.12
N LEU A 20 -3.71 -0.93 9.15
CA LEU A 20 -2.62 -0.54 10.06
C LEU A 20 -2.03 -1.77 10.75
N ARG A 21 -2.86 -2.68 11.25
CA ARG A 21 -2.38 -3.94 11.83
C ARG A 21 -1.54 -4.75 10.84
N ALA A 22 -1.97 -4.85 9.58
CA ALA A 22 -1.19 -5.54 8.56
C ALA A 22 0.14 -4.86 8.24
N LEU A 23 0.18 -3.52 8.24
CA LEU A 23 1.40 -2.75 8.08
C LEU A 23 2.35 -2.91 9.28
N THR A 24 1.83 -2.95 10.50
CA THR A 24 2.62 -3.23 11.71
C THR A 24 3.28 -4.61 11.63
N ILE A 25 2.51 -5.65 11.29
CA ILE A 25 3.04 -7.01 11.10
C ILE A 25 4.14 -7.01 10.03
N ALA A 26 3.94 -6.29 8.92
CA ALA A 26 4.96 -6.14 7.88
C ALA A 26 6.22 -5.44 8.39
N ALA A 27 6.07 -4.39 9.19
CA ALA A 27 7.19 -3.62 9.75
C ALA A 27 8.02 -4.45 10.74
N GLU A 28 7.38 -5.40 11.42
CA GLU A 28 8.03 -6.39 12.29
C GLU A 28 8.71 -7.53 11.49
N GLY A 29 8.76 -7.44 10.16
CA GLY A 29 9.37 -8.46 9.29
C GLY A 29 8.50 -9.70 9.05
N SER A 30 7.26 -9.70 9.56
CA SER A 30 6.30 -10.78 9.38
C SER A 30 5.37 -10.51 8.19
N LYS A 31 4.61 -11.53 7.76
CA LYS A 31 3.68 -11.39 6.64
C LYS A 31 2.23 -11.49 7.11
N ALA A 32 1.48 -10.41 6.98
CA ALA A 32 0.04 -10.43 7.18
C ALA A 32 -0.68 -11.12 5.99
N ASP A 33 -1.80 -11.79 6.26
CA ASP A 33 -2.57 -12.53 5.24
C ASP A 33 -3.04 -11.65 4.07
N ILE A 34 -3.35 -10.39 4.36
CA ILE A 34 -3.82 -9.41 3.38
C ILE A 34 -2.67 -8.64 2.70
N ALA A 35 -1.41 -8.93 3.06
CA ALA A 35 -0.22 -8.32 2.46
C ALA A 35 0.44 -9.28 1.46
N LYS A 36 0.47 -8.86 0.19
CA LYS A 36 0.97 -9.67 -0.93
C LYS A 36 2.14 -8.96 -1.61
N PRO A 37 3.25 -9.65 -1.92
CA PRO A 37 4.32 -9.07 -2.73
C PRO A 37 3.79 -8.63 -4.10
N MET A 38 4.12 -7.41 -4.52
CA MET A 38 3.72 -6.89 -5.82
C MET A 38 4.82 -7.11 -6.85
N LYS A 39 4.58 -8.01 -7.80
CA LYS A 39 5.50 -8.26 -8.92
C LYS A 39 5.53 -7.05 -9.88
N GLY A 40 6.70 -6.72 -10.42
CA GLY A 40 6.84 -5.70 -11.47
C GLY A 40 6.96 -4.24 -11.02
N LEU A 41 7.00 -3.98 -9.70
CA LEU A 41 7.28 -2.65 -9.12
C LEU A 41 8.63 -2.57 -8.38
N GLY A 42 9.43 -3.63 -8.43
CA GLY A 42 10.70 -3.77 -7.73
C GLY A 42 10.60 -4.66 -6.48
N SER A 43 11.75 -4.96 -5.88
CA SER A 43 11.82 -5.70 -4.62
C SER A 43 11.26 -4.87 -3.46
N GLY A 44 10.74 -5.56 -2.44
CA GLY A 44 10.24 -4.94 -1.22
C GLY A 44 8.89 -4.23 -1.34
N VAL A 45 8.24 -4.26 -2.52
CA VAL A 45 6.91 -3.65 -2.69
C VAL A 45 5.82 -4.65 -2.30
N ILE A 46 4.95 -4.25 -1.39
CA ILE A 46 3.80 -5.03 -0.94
C ILE A 46 2.48 -4.29 -1.23
N GLU A 47 1.47 -5.06 -1.62
CA GLU A 47 0.08 -4.64 -1.71
C GLU A 47 -0.67 -5.18 -0.49
N VAL A 48 -1.23 -4.28 0.32
CA VAL A 48 -2.21 -4.61 1.36
C VAL A 48 -3.60 -4.38 0.78
N ALA A 49 -4.38 -5.44 0.56
CA ALA A 49 -5.69 -5.35 -0.08
C ALA A 49 -6.79 -5.94 0.81
N LEU A 50 -7.78 -5.12 1.15
CA LEU A 50 -8.90 -5.47 2.03
C LEU A 50 -10.24 -5.27 1.32
N ALA A 51 -11.03 -6.33 1.19
CA ALA A 51 -12.46 -6.21 0.91
C ALA A 51 -13.18 -5.80 2.19
N TYR A 52 -14.01 -4.74 2.16
CA TYR A 52 -14.62 -4.19 3.38
C TYR A 52 -16.06 -3.72 3.18
N ARG A 53 -17.00 -4.40 3.85
CA ARG A 53 -18.45 -4.11 3.92
C ARG A 53 -19.18 -3.93 2.56
N SER A 54 -18.48 -4.15 1.44
CA SER A 54 -18.95 -4.13 0.04
C SER A 54 -17.86 -4.68 -0.89
N ASP A 55 -18.14 -4.75 -2.19
CA ASP A 55 -17.20 -5.24 -3.23
C ASP A 55 -16.02 -4.29 -3.54
N ALA A 56 -15.96 -3.15 -2.87
CA ALA A 56 -14.85 -2.23 -3.05
C ALA A 56 -13.65 -2.66 -2.20
N TYR A 57 -12.51 -2.88 -2.83
CA TYR A 57 -11.28 -3.16 -2.12
C TYR A 57 -10.57 -1.87 -1.76
N ARG A 58 -10.10 -1.78 -0.52
CA ARG A 58 -9.19 -0.75 -0.06
C ARG A 58 -7.79 -1.30 -0.24
N THR A 59 -6.97 -0.58 -0.98
CA THR A 59 -5.62 -1.02 -1.31
C THR A 59 -4.61 0.01 -0.85
N VAL A 60 -3.57 -0.48 -0.18
CA VAL A 60 -2.38 0.29 0.21
C VAL A 60 -1.15 -0.37 -0.39
N TYR A 61 -0.30 0.44 -1.00
CA TYR A 61 1.02 0.02 -1.48
C TYR A 61 2.09 0.58 -0.56
N ALA A 62 2.96 -0.31 -0.09
CA ALA A 62 4.10 0.04 0.74
C ALA A 62 5.39 -0.53 0.15
N VAL A 63 6.51 0.12 0.44
CA VAL A 63 7.85 -0.34 0.05
C VAL A 63 8.73 -0.43 1.30
N THR A 64 9.41 -1.56 1.45
CA THR A 64 10.45 -1.74 2.46
C THR A 64 11.77 -1.19 1.93
N LEU A 65 12.38 -0.25 2.65
CA LEU A 65 13.68 0.33 2.34
C LEU A 65 14.50 0.35 3.64
N GLY A 66 15.55 -0.46 3.70
CA GLY A 66 16.27 -0.70 4.96
C GLY A 66 15.36 -1.35 5.99
N GLU A 67 15.32 -0.78 7.19
CA GLU A 67 14.47 -1.23 8.30
C GLU A 67 13.07 -0.58 8.27
N ASP A 68 12.83 0.36 7.36
CA ASP A 68 11.59 1.15 7.31
C ASP A 68 10.60 0.65 6.26
N ILE A 69 9.31 0.78 6.57
CA ILE A 69 8.21 0.62 5.62
C ILE A 69 7.59 1.97 5.28
N TRP A 70 7.53 2.26 3.99
CA TRP A 70 6.99 3.51 3.46
C TRP A 70 5.68 3.26 2.69
N VAL A 71 4.58 3.84 3.16
CA VAL A 71 3.29 3.81 2.46
C VAL A 71 3.28 4.84 1.33
N VAL A 72 3.40 4.38 0.09
CA VAL A 72 3.53 5.23 -1.10
C VAL A 72 2.19 5.57 -1.76
N HIS A 73 1.16 4.76 -1.56
CA HIS A 73 -0.17 5.01 -2.13
C HIS A 73 -1.28 4.27 -1.39
N ALA A 74 -2.44 4.91 -1.25
CA ALA A 74 -3.69 4.30 -0.84
C ALA A 74 -4.82 4.73 -1.80
N PHE A 75 -5.72 3.82 -2.16
CA PHE A 75 -6.94 4.12 -2.93
C PHE A 75 -7.99 3.01 -2.81
N GLN A 76 -9.22 3.31 -3.25
CA GLN A 76 -10.31 2.34 -3.33
C GLN A 76 -10.40 1.79 -4.77
N LYS A 77 -10.10 0.50 -4.97
CA LYS A 77 -10.30 -0.17 -6.26
C LYS A 77 -11.72 -0.75 -6.34
N LYS A 78 -12.36 -0.56 -7.50
CA LYS A 78 -13.69 -1.09 -7.83
C LYS A 78 -13.63 -2.47 -8.51
N SER A 79 -12.44 -2.95 -8.83
CA SER A 79 -12.21 -4.24 -9.47
C SER A 79 -11.00 -4.92 -8.84
N ILE A 80 -10.83 -6.21 -9.12
CA ILE A 80 -9.72 -7.01 -8.59
C ILE A 80 -8.38 -6.51 -9.13
N LYS A 81 -8.34 -6.13 -10.43
CA LYS A 81 -7.13 -5.69 -11.13
C LYS A 81 -6.84 -4.21 -10.84
N THR A 82 -5.61 -3.92 -10.42
CA THR A 82 -5.13 -2.55 -10.27
C THR A 82 -5.08 -1.85 -11.63
N PRO A 83 -5.74 -0.69 -11.82
CA PRO A 83 -5.71 0.05 -13.08
C PRO A 83 -4.28 0.48 -13.43
N LYS A 84 -3.93 0.49 -14.72
CA LYS A 84 -2.58 0.86 -15.20
C LYS A 84 -2.14 2.24 -14.67
N LYS A 85 -3.04 3.22 -14.66
CA LYS A 85 -2.77 4.57 -14.12
C LYS A 85 -2.29 4.54 -12.65
N GLU A 86 -2.82 3.63 -11.84
CA GLU A 86 -2.42 3.51 -10.44
C GLU A 86 -1.04 2.85 -10.34
N ILE A 87 -0.78 1.82 -11.17
CA ILE A 87 0.54 1.17 -11.25
C ILE A 87 1.62 2.19 -11.64
N ASP A 88 1.36 3.00 -12.66
CA ASP A 88 2.30 4.02 -13.14
C ASP A 88 2.57 5.08 -12.06
N LEU A 89 1.52 5.50 -11.33
CA LEU A 89 1.64 6.44 -10.21
C LEU A 89 2.44 5.86 -9.04
N ILE A 90 2.19 4.59 -8.67
CA ILE A 90 2.95 3.91 -7.61
C ILE A 90 4.43 3.84 -8.00
N ARG A 91 4.73 3.44 -9.25
CA ARG A 91 6.10 3.37 -9.77
C ARG A 91 6.81 4.72 -9.68
N SER A 92 6.14 5.79 -10.11
CA SER A 92 6.67 7.16 -10.03
C SER A 92 6.97 7.55 -8.58
N ARG A 93 6.06 7.29 -7.65
CA ARG A 93 6.25 7.61 -6.22
C ARG A 93 7.37 6.83 -5.55
N ILE A 94 7.55 5.56 -5.91
CA ILE A 94 8.67 4.74 -5.40
C ILE A 94 9.99 5.32 -5.92
N SER A 95 10.07 5.68 -7.20
CA SER A 95 11.27 6.30 -7.77
C SER A 95 11.64 7.59 -7.05
N GLN A 96 10.66 8.49 -6.86
CA GLN A 96 10.86 9.75 -6.14
C GLN A 96 11.29 9.52 -4.68
N LEU A 97 10.69 8.55 -3.99
CA LEU A 97 11.07 8.22 -2.61
C LEU A 97 12.53 7.75 -2.55
N LYS A 98 12.95 6.86 -3.45
CA LYS A 98 14.34 6.36 -3.48
C LYS A 98 15.35 7.46 -3.79
N GLU A 99 14.99 8.41 -4.64
CA GLU A 99 15.84 9.58 -4.93
C GLU A 99 15.96 10.52 -3.73
N GLN A 100 14.89 10.70 -2.95
CA GLN A 100 14.89 11.53 -1.75
C GLN A 100 15.66 10.93 -0.56
N LEU A 101 15.78 9.61 -0.53
CA LEU A 101 16.49 8.86 0.55
C LEU A 101 17.95 8.54 0.19
N ARG A 102 18.43 9.02 -0.97
CA ARG A 102 19.81 8.85 -1.41
C ARG A 102 20.68 9.98 -0.89
#